data_AF-A0A8G1DRA0-F1
#
_entry.id   AF-A0A8G1DRA0-F1
#
_cell.length_a   1.000
_cell.length_b   1.000
_cell.length_c   1.000
_cell.angle_alpha   90.00
_cell.angle_beta   90.00
_cell.angle_gamma   90.00
#
_symmetry.space_group_name_H-M   'P 1'
#
loop_
_entity.id
_entity.type
_entity.pdbx_description
1 polymer ?
#
loop_
_entity_poly.entity_id
_entity_poly.type
_entity_poly.pdbx_seq_one_letter_code
_entity_poly.pdbx_strand_id
1 'polypeptide(L)'
;SPAGSLQQITWKDEDRILSWLSPTDPCDAYQICGPYSYCYLNTSAFCSCIKGFEPKIQEAWAVNDGTSGCVRKTRLSCTSGDGFFKLKNTKLPDTTWTIVDKSIDVEECKKRCLSDCNCTAYANTDIRNGGSGCVIWTGV
;
A
#
# COMPACT_ATOMS: atom_id res chain seq x y z
N SER A 1 -9.14 -19.06 14.45
CA SER A 1 -10.49 -19.50 14.87
C SER A 1 -11.10 -20.39 13.78
N PRO A 2 -12.19 -21.13 14.03
CA PRO A 2 -12.87 -21.90 12.98
C PRO A 2 -13.34 -21.04 11.78
N ALA A 3 -13.48 -19.73 11.98
CA ALA A 3 -13.87 -18.76 10.96
C ALA A 3 -12.68 -18.22 10.13
N GLY A 4 -11.46 -18.72 10.32
CA GLY A 4 -10.28 -18.26 9.56
C GLY A 4 -9.64 -16.97 10.06
N SER A 5 -10.09 -16.40 11.19
CA SER A 5 -9.46 -15.23 11.80
C SER A 5 -8.32 -15.59 12.74
N LEU A 6 -7.25 -14.80 12.70
CA LEU A 6 -6.21 -14.77 13.73
C LEU A 6 -6.74 -13.98 14.92
N GLN A 7 -6.52 -14.49 16.14
CA GLN A 7 -7.02 -13.87 17.36
C GLN A 7 -5.92 -13.91 18.43
N GLN A 8 -5.73 -12.79 19.13
CA GLN A 8 -5.02 -12.78 20.40
C GLN A 8 -6.05 -12.78 21.52
N ILE A 9 -5.99 -13.82 22.35
CA ILE A 9 -6.81 -13.97 23.55
C ILE A 9 -5.88 -13.87 24.75
N THR A 10 -6.17 -12.96 25.65
CA THR A 10 -5.44 -12.76 26.90
C THR A 10 -6.29 -13.26 28.05
N TRP A 11 -5.69 -14.04 28.95
CA TRP A 11 -6.35 -14.48 30.18
C TRP A 11 -6.20 -13.41 31.25
N LYS A 12 -7.31 -13.06 31.88
CA LYS A 12 -7.34 -12.19 33.06
C LYS A 12 -8.15 -12.92 34.13
N ASP A 13 -7.46 -13.43 35.13
CA ASP A 13 -8.03 -14.37 36.10
C ASP A 13 -8.64 -15.59 35.38
N GLU A 14 -9.94 -15.84 35.56
CA GLU A 14 -10.67 -16.91 34.87
C GLU A 14 -11.28 -16.47 33.53
N ASP A 15 -11.24 -15.16 33.21
CA ASP A 15 -11.84 -14.59 32.02
C ASP A 15 -10.90 -14.66 30.80
N ARG A 16 -11.48 -15.01 29.65
CA ARG A 16 -10.82 -14.92 28.35
C ARG A 16 -11.20 -13.62 27.66
N ILE A 17 -10.23 -12.73 27.48
CA ILE A 17 -10.44 -11.44 26.84
C ILE A 17 -9.84 -11.46 25.43
N LEU A 18 -10.70 -11.27 24.42
CA LEU A 18 -10.23 -11.04 23.04
C LEU A 18 -9.54 -9.67 22.98
N SER A 19 -8.22 -9.65 22.79
CA SER A 19 -7.42 -8.43 22.76
C SER A 19 -7.39 -7.79 21.37
N TRP A 20 -7.23 -8.61 20.33
CA TRP A 20 -7.37 -8.19 18.94
C TRP A 20 -7.64 -9.40 18.05
N LEU A 21 -8.10 -9.13 16.83
CA LEU A 21 -8.28 -10.13 15.79
C LEU A 21 -7.84 -9.57 14.43
N SER A 22 -7.57 -10.44 13.47
CA SER A 22 -7.28 -10.06 12.09
C SER A 22 -7.90 -11.10 11.13
N PRO A 23 -8.49 -10.68 10.00
CA PRO A 23 -8.71 -9.30 9.54
C PRO A 23 -9.73 -8.53 10.41
N THR A 24 -9.60 -7.20 10.56
CA THR A 24 -10.50 -6.38 11.38
C THR A 24 -11.67 -5.78 10.62
N ASP A 25 -11.48 -5.52 9.33
CA ASP A 25 -12.46 -4.85 8.48
C ASP A 25 -12.32 -5.29 7.01
N PRO A 26 -13.25 -4.89 6.12
CA PRO A 26 -13.20 -5.30 4.71
C PRO A 26 -11.92 -4.89 3.97
N CYS A 27 -11.22 -3.83 4.37
CA CYS A 27 -9.97 -3.39 3.73
C CYS A 27 -8.78 -4.33 4.02
N ASP A 28 -8.88 -5.19 5.03
CA ASP A 28 -7.87 -6.21 5.30
C ASP A 28 -7.97 -7.42 4.37
N ALA A 29 -9.09 -7.57 3.64
CA ALA A 29 -9.23 -8.61 2.64
C ALA A 29 -8.21 -8.41 1.52
N TYR A 30 -7.49 -9.48 1.17
CA TYR A 30 -6.43 -9.42 0.16
C TYR A 30 -6.99 -8.97 -1.19
N GLN A 31 -6.40 -7.92 -1.76
CA GLN A 31 -6.75 -7.36 -3.07
C GLN A 31 -8.23 -6.98 -3.23
N ILE A 32 -8.90 -6.50 -2.17
CA ILE A 32 -10.25 -5.92 -2.32
C ILE A 32 -10.26 -4.70 -3.28
N CYS A 33 -9.15 -3.98 -3.35
CA CYS A 33 -8.90 -2.91 -4.30
C CYS A 33 -7.77 -3.30 -5.25
N GLY A 34 -7.96 -3.02 -6.54
CA GLY A 34 -7.01 -3.38 -7.58
C GLY A 34 -5.72 -2.55 -7.56
N PRO A 35 -4.80 -2.80 -8.51
CA PRO A 35 -3.50 -2.12 -8.58
C PRO A 35 -3.60 -0.59 -8.57
N TYR A 36 -2.64 0.08 -7.95
CA TYR A 36 -2.54 1.54 -7.85
C TYR A 36 -3.76 2.24 -7.22
N SER A 37 -4.57 1.50 -6.48
CA SER A 37 -5.65 2.00 -5.63
C SER A 37 -5.42 1.57 -4.18
N TYR A 38 -6.09 2.22 -3.24
CA TYR A 38 -6.04 1.89 -1.83
C TYR A 38 -7.44 1.79 -1.24
N CYS A 39 -7.59 0.96 -0.22
CA CYS A 39 -8.84 0.81 0.51
C CYS A 39 -8.94 1.84 1.64
N TYR A 40 -10.12 2.44 1.79
CA TYR A 40 -10.41 3.41 2.84
C TYR A 40 -11.89 3.34 3.25
N LEU A 41 -12.15 3.12 4.54
CA LEU A 41 -13.50 2.85 5.05
C LEU A 41 -14.41 4.09 5.13
N ASN A 42 -13.87 5.30 4.97
CA ASN A 42 -14.61 6.55 5.17
C ASN A 42 -15.04 7.20 3.85
N THR A 43 -15.12 6.40 2.77
CA THR A 43 -15.63 6.80 1.46
C THR A 43 -16.83 5.94 1.08
N SER A 44 -17.74 6.49 0.27
CA SER A 44 -18.91 5.76 -0.26
C SER A 44 -18.52 4.55 -1.11
N ALA A 45 -17.31 4.57 -1.67
CA ALA A 45 -16.64 3.45 -2.31
C ALA A 45 -15.46 3.02 -1.44
N PHE A 46 -15.24 1.73 -1.21
CA PHE A 46 -14.09 1.24 -0.44
C PHE A 46 -12.75 1.58 -1.09
N CYS A 47 -12.70 1.66 -2.43
CA CYS A 47 -11.46 1.86 -3.18
C CYS A 47 -11.32 3.29 -3.69
N SER A 48 -10.10 3.83 -3.61
CA SER A 48 -9.72 5.14 -4.14
C SER A 48 -8.43 5.05 -4.95
N CYS A 49 -8.37 5.71 -6.10
CA CYS A 49 -7.13 5.81 -6.87
C CYS A 49 -6.10 6.68 -6.14
N ILE A 50 -4.83 6.30 -6.23
CA ILE A 50 -3.72 7.15 -5.79
C ILE A 50 -3.75 8.46 -6.59
N LYS A 51 -3.37 9.59 -5.97
CA LYS A 51 -3.31 10.88 -6.66
C LYS A 51 -2.42 10.78 -7.91
N GLY A 52 -2.94 11.22 -9.05
CA GLY A 52 -2.28 11.09 -10.36
C GLY A 52 -2.67 9.85 -11.15
N PHE A 53 -3.53 9.01 -10.59
CA PHE A 53 -4.14 7.86 -11.26
C PHE A 53 -5.65 8.07 -11.46
N GLU A 54 -6.22 7.30 -12.37
CA GLU A 54 -7.66 7.24 -12.66
C GLU A 54 -8.13 5.80 -12.84
N PRO A 55 -9.44 5.52 -12.69
CA PRO A 55 -9.96 4.17 -12.82
C PRO A 55 -9.60 3.56 -14.18
N LYS A 56 -9.17 2.30 -14.16
CA LYS A 56 -8.88 1.57 -15.40
C LYS A 56 -10.14 1.30 -16.24
N ILE A 57 -11.26 1.03 -15.55
CA ILE A 57 -12.57 0.79 -16.15
C ILE A 57 -13.58 1.69 -15.43
N GLN A 58 -14.07 2.70 -16.13
CA GLN A 58 -14.91 3.75 -15.53
C GLN A 58 -16.30 3.22 -15.14
N GLU A 59 -16.85 2.31 -15.93
CA GLU A 59 -18.18 1.72 -15.73
C GLU A 59 -18.21 0.85 -14.47
N ALA A 60 -17.18 0.04 -14.26
CA ALA A 60 -17.00 -0.77 -13.05
C ALA A 60 -16.85 0.13 -11.81
N TRP A 61 -16.01 1.15 -11.92
CA TRP A 61 -15.79 2.10 -10.83
C TRP A 61 -17.06 2.87 -10.43
N ALA A 62 -17.92 3.20 -11.40
CA ALA A 62 -19.19 3.89 -11.17
C ALA A 62 -20.20 3.06 -10.37
N VAL A 63 -20.05 1.73 -10.35
CA VAL A 63 -20.84 0.80 -9.53
C VAL A 63 -20.07 0.26 -8.31
N ASN A 64 -19.02 0.97 -7.89
CA ASN A 64 -18.13 0.64 -6.77
C ASN A 64 -17.33 -0.67 -6.93
N ASP A 65 -17.14 -1.14 -8.16
CA ASP A 65 -16.19 -2.23 -8.46
C ASP A 65 -14.79 -1.65 -8.75
N GLY A 66 -13.93 -1.70 -7.72
CA GLY A 66 -12.54 -1.24 -7.78
C GLY A 66 -11.52 -2.32 -8.13
N THR A 67 -11.95 -3.53 -8.49
CA THR A 67 -11.06 -4.70 -8.68
C THR A 67 -10.06 -4.51 -9.83
N SER A 68 -10.45 -3.77 -10.87
CA SER A 68 -9.59 -3.44 -12.00
C SER A 68 -8.48 -2.44 -11.68
N GLY A 69 -8.58 -1.77 -10.53
CA GLY A 69 -7.61 -0.78 -10.07
C GLY A 69 -7.57 0.48 -10.93
N CYS A 70 -6.42 1.14 -10.90
CA CYS A 70 -6.22 2.45 -11.52
C CYS A 70 -5.00 2.44 -12.44
N VAL A 71 -4.98 3.37 -13.39
CA VAL A 71 -3.86 3.62 -14.32
C VAL A 71 -3.38 5.05 -14.19
N ARG A 72 -2.12 5.31 -14.54
CA ARG A 72 -1.55 6.66 -14.48
C ARG A 72 -2.24 7.56 -15.50
N LYS A 73 -2.60 8.79 -15.09
CA LYS A 73 -3.13 9.83 -15.99
C LYS A 73 -2.11 10.32 -17.00
N THR A 74 -0.83 10.20 -16.68
CA THR A 74 0.28 10.69 -17.49
C THR A 74 1.38 9.65 -17.52
N ARG A 75 1.90 9.37 -18.71
CA ARG A 75 3.02 8.43 -18.91
C ARG A 75 4.30 9.00 -18.29
N LEU A 76 5.05 8.15 -17.62
CA LEU A 76 6.36 8.48 -17.04
C LEU A 76 7.41 8.73 -18.13
N SER A 77 8.35 9.62 -17.86
CA SER A 77 9.48 9.93 -18.76
C SER A 77 10.79 9.26 -18.32
N CYS A 78 10.88 8.82 -17.07
CA CYS A 78 12.06 8.34 -16.35
C CYS A 78 13.21 9.36 -16.21
N THR A 79 13.59 10.03 -17.29
CA THR A 79 14.82 10.82 -17.35
C THR A 79 14.68 12.24 -16.80
N SER A 80 13.49 12.85 -16.91
CA SER A 80 13.25 14.20 -16.40
C SER A 80 11.77 14.50 -16.22
N GLY A 81 11.39 14.98 -15.03
CA GLY A 81 10.03 15.46 -14.73
C GLY A 81 9.19 14.49 -13.89
N ASP A 82 9.63 13.24 -13.74
CA ASP A 82 8.99 12.29 -12.82
C ASP A 82 9.23 12.69 -11.37
N GLY A 83 8.26 12.38 -10.52
CA GLY A 83 8.30 12.67 -9.10
C GLY A 83 7.36 11.78 -8.33
N PHE A 84 7.31 11.99 -7.02
CA PHE A 84 6.55 11.13 -6.12
C PHE A 84 5.47 11.91 -5.38
N PHE A 85 4.33 11.25 -5.22
CA PHE A 85 3.30 11.66 -4.29
C PHE A 85 3.47 10.90 -2.98
N LYS A 86 3.60 11.61 -1.85
CA LYS A 86 3.70 10.99 -0.53
C LYS A 86 2.34 10.54 -0.03
N LEU A 87 2.10 9.23 -0.04
CA LEU A 87 0.99 8.60 0.68
C LEU A 87 1.28 8.57 2.18
N LYS A 88 0.24 8.78 3.01
CA LYS A 88 0.33 8.81 4.47
C LYS A 88 -0.63 7.80 5.06
N ASN A 89 -0.29 7.25 6.23
CA ASN A 89 -1.13 6.32 6.99
C ASN A 89 -1.56 5.10 6.15
N THR A 90 -0.61 4.55 5.40
CA THR A 90 -0.85 3.48 4.43
C THR A 90 -0.14 2.21 4.87
N LYS A 91 -0.83 1.07 4.80
CA LYS A 91 -0.20 -0.24 4.83
C LYS A 91 0.63 -0.42 3.56
N LEU A 92 1.90 -0.79 3.72
CA LEU A 92 2.78 -0.98 2.57
C LEU A 92 2.20 -2.05 1.61
N PRO A 93 2.35 -1.87 0.28
CA PRO A 93 1.83 -2.82 -0.68
C PRO A 93 2.59 -4.15 -0.63
N ASP A 94 2.06 -5.14 -1.34
CA ASP A 94 2.65 -6.47 -1.45
C ASP A 94 4.15 -6.38 -1.83
N THR A 95 4.98 -7.14 -1.10
CA THR A 95 6.44 -7.02 -1.21
C THR A 95 7.07 -8.07 -2.14
N THR A 96 6.26 -8.80 -2.94
CA THR A 96 6.75 -9.83 -3.87
C THR A 96 7.84 -9.29 -4.81
N TRP A 97 7.67 -8.06 -5.30
CA TRP A 97 8.60 -7.41 -6.23
C TRP A 97 9.27 -6.19 -5.60
N THR A 98 10.10 -6.45 -4.57
CA THR A 98 10.79 -5.39 -3.84
C THR A 98 12.28 -5.62 -3.70
N ILE A 99 13.03 -4.51 -3.64
CA ILE A 99 14.45 -4.47 -3.31
C ILE A 99 14.58 -3.76 -1.97
N VAL A 100 15.37 -4.33 -1.04
CA VAL A 100 15.54 -3.81 0.31
C VAL A 100 17.00 -3.52 0.60
N ASP A 101 17.29 -2.31 1.07
CA ASP A 101 18.60 -1.89 1.55
C ASP A 101 18.47 -1.11 2.86
N LYS A 102 18.87 -1.71 3.97
CA LYS A 102 18.75 -1.10 5.31
C LYS A 102 19.85 -0.08 5.63
N SER A 103 20.86 0.04 4.77
CA SER A 103 22.04 0.87 5.03
C SER A 103 21.88 2.33 4.61
N ILE A 104 20.88 2.62 3.78
CA ILE A 104 20.65 3.96 3.22
C ILE A 104 19.43 4.66 3.84
N ASP A 105 19.41 5.98 3.72
CA ASP A 105 18.30 6.83 4.13
C ASP A 105 17.24 6.99 3.02
N VAL A 106 16.16 7.70 3.36
CA VAL A 106 15.01 7.90 2.48
C VAL A 106 15.33 8.84 1.31
N GLU A 107 16.25 9.77 1.48
CA GLU A 107 16.74 10.68 0.45
C GLU A 107 17.53 9.93 -0.62
N GLU A 108 18.43 9.03 -0.22
CA GLU A 108 19.16 8.16 -1.14
C GLU A 108 18.24 7.14 -1.80
N CYS A 109 17.27 6.60 -1.05
CA CYS A 109 16.23 5.71 -1.58
C CYS A 109 15.44 6.38 -2.72
N LYS A 110 15.06 7.65 -2.54
CA LYS A 110 14.41 8.46 -3.58
C LYS A 110 15.27 8.60 -4.82
N LYS A 111 16.56 8.92 -4.67
CA LYS A 111 17.49 9.07 -5.81
C LYS A 111 17.64 7.78 -6.59
N ARG A 112 17.81 6.65 -5.89
CA ARG A 112 17.89 5.32 -6.51
C ARG A 112 16.63 4.98 -7.28
N CYS A 113 15.46 5.23 -6.69
CA CYS A 113 14.19 5.02 -7.37
C CYS A 113 14.04 5.91 -8.62
N LEU A 114 14.45 7.18 -8.58
CA LEU A 114 14.45 8.05 -9.78
C LEU A 114 15.41 7.56 -10.87
N SER A 115 16.52 6.90 -10.50
CA SER A 115 17.48 6.36 -11.47
C SER A 115 17.06 5.02 -12.08
N ASP A 116 16.08 4.34 -11.50
CA ASP A 116 15.54 3.07 -11.99
C ASP A 116 14.17 3.28 -12.65
N CYS A 117 14.11 3.19 -13.98
CA CYS A 117 12.88 3.38 -14.74
C CYS A 117 11.77 2.35 -14.43
N ASN A 118 12.10 1.25 -13.75
CA ASN A 118 11.12 0.25 -13.31
C ASN A 118 10.61 0.51 -11.88
N CYS A 119 11.20 1.47 -11.16
CA CYS A 119 10.75 1.82 -9.82
C CYS A 119 9.39 2.51 -9.87
N THR A 120 8.44 2.04 -9.06
CA THR A 120 7.09 2.63 -8.97
C THR A 120 6.79 3.28 -7.63
N ALA A 121 7.48 2.86 -6.56
CA ALA A 121 7.34 3.42 -5.22
C ALA A 121 8.56 3.12 -4.36
N TYR A 122 8.74 3.90 -3.28
CA TYR A 122 9.74 3.62 -2.26
C TYR A 122 9.23 4.02 -0.86
N ALA A 123 9.80 3.41 0.18
CA ALA A 123 9.52 3.73 1.58
C ALA A 123 10.71 3.37 2.49
N ASN A 124 10.63 3.81 3.75
CA ASN A 124 11.52 3.33 4.80
C ASN A 124 11.21 1.87 5.16
N THR A 125 12.24 1.12 5.57
CA THR A 125 12.06 -0.25 6.08
C THR A 125 11.73 -0.27 7.57
N ASP A 126 12.18 0.75 8.31
CA ASP A 126 11.95 0.93 9.73
C ASP A 126 11.43 2.35 9.96
N ILE A 127 10.42 2.51 10.81
CA ILE A 127 9.78 3.79 11.10
C ILE A 127 10.32 4.46 12.37
N ARG A 128 11.16 3.78 13.14
CA ARG A 128 11.75 4.31 14.38
C ARG A 128 12.72 5.46 14.07
N ASN A 129 12.91 6.36 15.04
CA ASN A 129 13.89 7.45 14.97
C ASN A 129 13.78 8.36 13.72
N GLY A 130 12.56 8.56 13.20
CA GLY A 130 12.33 9.36 11.98
C GLY A 130 12.41 8.56 10.68
N GLY A 131 12.80 7.29 10.76
CA GLY A 131 12.77 6.32 9.67
C GLY A 131 14.14 6.02 9.09
N SER A 132 14.35 4.77 8.70
CA SER A 132 15.61 4.31 8.09
C SER A 132 15.44 3.13 7.13
N GLY A 133 16.48 2.92 6.33
CA GLY A 133 16.50 1.92 5.28
C GLY A 133 15.60 2.29 4.10
N CYS A 134 15.67 1.46 3.07
CA CYS A 134 15.00 1.67 1.81
C CYS A 134 14.35 0.38 1.37
N VAL A 135 13.08 0.47 0.99
CA VAL A 135 12.38 -0.53 0.20
C VAL A 135 11.91 0.14 -1.08
N ILE A 136 12.20 -0.49 -2.22
CA ILE A 136 11.82 -0.05 -3.56
C ILE A 136 10.91 -1.12 -4.16
N TRP A 137 9.77 -0.70 -4.72
CA TRP A 137 8.91 -1.58 -5.51
C TRP A 137 9.25 -1.43 -6.99
N THR A 138 9.41 -2.57 -7.65
CA THR A 138 9.62 -2.67 -9.09
C THR A 138 8.45 -3.43 -9.69
N GLY A 139 7.78 -2.88 -10.70
CA GLY A 139 6.65 -3.59 -11.30
C GLY A 139 5.81 -2.67 -12.15
N VAL A 140 5.67 -3.05 -13.42
CA VAL A 140 4.79 -2.42 -14.41
C VAL A 140 3.51 -3.24 -14.50
#